data_AF-A0A9P8JI44-F1
#
_entry.id   AF-A0A9P8JI44-F1
#
_cell.length_a   1.000
_cell.length_b   1.000
_cell.length_c   1.000
_cell.angle_alpha   90.00
_cell.angle_beta   90.00
_cell.angle_gamma   90.00
#
_symmetry.space_group_name_H-M   'P 1'
#
loop_
_entity.id
_entity.type
_entity.pdbx_description
1 polymer ?
#
loop_
_entity_poly.entity_id
_entity_poly.type
_entity_poly.pdbx_seq_one_letter_code
_entity_poly.pdbx_strand_id
1 'polypeptide(L)'
;MRTSLLALVAAMACVCQASRYVLYLTAQHPVFPADVHLADVTHVVLAFMRSSSFIGKSPSTWEPFTSVESVRAKFPKHQKPAVMIAIGGWSDTNGFSAAAASQMGRKAFAGNVKAMLDFTNADGVDIDWEYPGGNGEDYKQITNSEKSWEVEAYPKLLAEIRAAIGPDKIMSAAVPGKPVDIQVAFKKETLAEATKHLDFFNIMTYDLFNRRDNVTMHHTGIDNSLIAIDTYLMNGIPPEKANLGFAFYVKWYRTDGDCSQVPIGCKTALMEDPRTGKDLGQSGSFSWHDKVPKELEKSFHTALNNREWDNDGNYYWDAEQKIFWSWDTPASMVEKFPTIVKRRKLGGVFAWGLGEDADAYLHLKTLNALFRKYLKPY
;
A
#
# COMPACT_ATOMS: atom_id res chain seq x y z
N MET A 1 11.95 -38.72 -50.69
CA MET A 1 12.14 -37.79 -49.56
C MET A 1 11.12 -36.67 -49.65
N ARG A 2 10.05 -36.72 -48.85
CA ARG A 2 9.16 -35.57 -48.60
C ARG A 2 8.80 -35.62 -47.12
N THR A 3 9.62 -34.97 -46.31
CA THR A 3 9.36 -34.72 -44.89
C THR A 3 8.33 -33.60 -44.79
N SER A 4 7.14 -33.92 -44.32
CA SER A 4 6.13 -32.92 -43.96
C SER A 4 6.43 -32.45 -42.53
N LEU A 5 6.81 -31.19 -42.41
CA LEU A 5 7.03 -30.52 -41.12
C LEU A 5 5.66 -30.14 -40.55
N LEU A 6 5.18 -30.84 -39.52
CA LEU A 6 4.07 -30.36 -38.71
C LEU A 6 4.61 -29.26 -37.79
N ALA A 7 4.27 -28.01 -38.07
CA ALA A 7 4.47 -26.92 -37.13
C ALA A 7 3.40 -26.99 -36.04
N LEU A 8 3.80 -27.33 -34.81
CA LEU A 8 2.97 -27.16 -33.62
C LEU A 8 2.89 -25.65 -33.34
N VAL A 9 1.76 -25.03 -33.67
CA VAL A 9 1.43 -23.69 -33.17
C VAL A 9 0.89 -23.88 -31.75
N ALA A 10 1.73 -23.64 -30.75
CA ALA A 10 1.28 -23.54 -29.36
C ALA A 10 0.41 -22.28 -29.25
N ALA A 11 -0.90 -22.46 -29.12
CA ALA A 11 -1.81 -21.38 -28.78
C ALA A 11 -1.47 -20.91 -27.35
N MET A 12 -0.75 -19.79 -27.24
CA MET A 12 -0.62 -19.05 -25.99
C MET A 12 -2.03 -18.53 -25.65
N ALA A 13 -2.76 -19.28 -24.83
CA ALA A 13 -3.95 -18.76 -24.18
C ALA A 13 -3.48 -17.63 -23.25
N CYS A 14 -3.64 -16.38 -23.69
CA CYS A 14 -3.53 -15.22 -22.82
C CYS A 14 -4.69 -15.33 -21.84
N VAL A 15 -4.45 -15.93 -20.67
CA VAL A 15 -5.38 -15.86 -19.55
C VAL A 15 -5.42 -14.39 -19.16
N CYS A 16 -6.47 -13.69 -19.59
CA CYS A 16 -6.71 -12.32 -19.18
C CYS A 16 -7.02 -12.37 -17.67
N GLN A 17 -6.02 -12.12 -16.85
CA GLN A 17 -6.20 -12.06 -15.40
C GLN A 17 -7.14 -10.91 -15.08
N ALA A 18 -8.21 -11.19 -14.33
CA ALA A 18 -9.19 -10.17 -13.96
C ALA A 18 -8.50 -9.02 -13.22
N SER A 19 -8.88 -7.78 -13.56
CA SER A 19 -8.32 -6.61 -12.90
C SER A 19 -8.67 -6.59 -11.42
N ARG A 20 -7.75 -6.06 -10.61
CA ARG A 20 -7.87 -6.02 -9.16
C ARG A 20 -8.28 -4.63 -8.68
N TYR A 21 -9.20 -4.66 -7.74
CA TYR A 21 -9.57 -3.54 -6.89
C TYR A 21 -9.52 -4.02 -5.45
N VAL A 22 -8.48 -3.60 -4.73
CA VAL A 22 -8.16 -4.03 -3.37
C VAL A 22 -8.50 -2.90 -2.39
N LEU A 23 -9.17 -3.22 -1.28
CA LEU A 23 -9.38 -2.27 -0.19
C LEU A 23 -8.72 -2.78 1.09
N TYR A 24 -7.90 -1.95 1.74
CA TYR A 24 -7.44 -2.23 3.09
C TYR A 24 -8.52 -1.80 4.09
N LEU A 25 -8.91 -2.71 4.98
CA LEU A 25 -9.78 -2.44 6.12
C LEU A 25 -8.94 -2.53 7.39
N THR A 26 -8.90 -1.45 8.16
CA THR A 26 -8.04 -1.33 9.34
C THR A 26 -8.82 -1.60 10.62
N ALA A 27 -8.14 -2.09 11.66
CA ALA A 27 -8.73 -2.26 12.99
C ALA A 27 -9.12 -0.93 13.64
N GLN A 28 -8.43 0.16 13.26
CA GLN A 28 -8.65 1.52 13.74
C GLN A 28 -9.96 2.09 13.21
N HIS A 29 -10.27 1.82 11.93
CA HIS A 29 -11.49 2.26 11.27
C HIS A 29 -12.20 1.08 10.61
N PRO A 30 -12.81 0.15 11.39
CA PRO A 30 -13.39 -1.09 10.86
C PRO A 30 -14.80 -0.85 10.29
N VAL A 31 -14.95 0.19 9.46
CA VAL A 31 -16.24 0.72 9.03
C VAL A 31 -16.46 0.46 7.55
N PHE A 32 -17.61 -0.12 7.22
CA PHE A 32 -18.09 -0.24 5.84
C PHE A 32 -19.17 0.80 5.57
N PRO A 33 -19.21 1.38 4.36
CA PRO A 33 -20.32 2.22 3.95
C PRO A 33 -21.63 1.42 3.91
N ALA A 34 -22.71 1.97 4.47
CA ALA A 34 -24.04 1.37 4.36
C ALA A 34 -24.62 1.48 2.92
N ASP A 35 -24.37 2.62 2.26
CA ASP A 35 -25.04 3.00 1.00
C ASP A 35 -24.09 3.08 -0.20
N VAL A 36 -22.92 2.45 -0.15
CA VAL A 36 -21.96 2.46 -1.25
C VAL A 36 -21.86 1.10 -1.91
N HIS A 37 -21.81 1.13 -3.23
CA HIS A 37 -21.65 -0.05 -4.06
C HIS A 37 -20.26 -0.66 -3.85
N LEU A 38 -20.18 -1.75 -3.10
CA LEU A 38 -18.95 -2.53 -2.94
C LEU A 38 -18.74 -3.55 -4.07
N ALA A 39 -19.65 -3.59 -5.05
CA ALA A 39 -19.67 -4.65 -6.05
C ALA A 39 -18.56 -4.54 -7.13
N ASP A 40 -17.77 -3.48 -7.12
CA ASP A 40 -16.56 -3.40 -7.94
C ASP A 40 -15.31 -3.90 -7.21
N VAL A 41 -15.37 -4.01 -5.88
CA VAL A 41 -14.23 -4.41 -5.05
C VAL A 41 -14.03 -5.92 -5.16
N THR A 42 -12.81 -6.30 -5.53
CA THR A 42 -12.43 -7.70 -5.79
C THR A 42 -11.73 -8.33 -4.60
N HIS A 43 -11.02 -7.52 -3.80
CA HIS A 43 -10.25 -7.98 -2.64
C HIS A 43 -10.46 -7.02 -1.46
N VAL A 44 -10.53 -7.57 -0.26
CA VAL A 44 -10.45 -6.83 1.00
C VAL A 44 -9.29 -7.41 1.82
N VAL A 45 -8.38 -6.54 2.27
CA VAL A 45 -7.23 -6.92 3.08
C VAL A 45 -7.44 -6.42 4.50
N LEU A 46 -7.42 -7.32 5.48
CA LEU A 46 -7.61 -7.01 6.90
C LEU A 46 -6.27 -6.64 7.53
N ALA A 47 -6.10 -5.38 7.88
CA ALA A 47 -4.88 -4.82 8.47
C ALA A 47 -5.05 -4.57 9.98
N PHE A 48 -4.28 -5.19 10.88
CA PHE A 48 -3.19 -6.14 10.67
C PHE A 48 -3.17 -7.25 11.73
N MET A 49 -2.54 -8.37 11.39
CA MET A 49 -1.96 -9.30 12.36
C MET A 49 -0.50 -8.93 12.63
N ARG A 50 -0.05 -9.07 13.89
CA ARG A 50 1.32 -8.72 14.27
C ARG A 50 2.33 -9.76 13.79
N SER A 51 3.44 -9.31 13.19
CA SER A 51 4.49 -10.18 12.64
C SER A 51 5.08 -11.13 13.71
N SER A 52 5.19 -10.65 14.94
CA SER A 52 5.69 -11.41 16.09
C SER A 52 4.76 -12.55 16.53
N SER A 53 3.48 -12.56 16.14
CA SER A 53 2.57 -13.68 16.41
C SER A 53 2.88 -14.92 15.56
N PHE A 54 3.74 -14.80 14.55
CA PHE A 54 4.07 -15.87 13.62
C PHE A 54 5.43 -16.51 13.88
N ILE A 55 6.17 -16.09 14.92
CA ILE A 55 7.45 -16.70 15.28
C ILE A 55 7.24 -17.84 16.30
N GLY A 56 8.04 -18.90 16.19
CA GLY A 56 8.01 -20.00 17.14
C GLY A 56 6.77 -20.90 17.02
N LYS A 57 6.25 -21.37 18.16
CA LYS A 57 5.12 -22.31 18.20
C LYS A 57 3.83 -21.61 17.78
N SER A 58 3.09 -22.22 16.86
CA SER A 58 1.76 -21.75 16.45
C SER A 58 0.86 -21.51 17.67
N PRO A 59 0.18 -20.35 17.75
CA PRO A 59 -0.90 -20.15 18.71
C PRO A 59 -2.05 -21.12 18.40
N SER A 60 -2.89 -21.37 19.41
CA SER A 60 -4.10 -22.20 19.26
C SER A 60 -5.27 -21.44 18.66
N THR A 61 -5.24 -20.10 18.66
CA THR A 61 -6.26 -19.23 18.09
C THR A 61 -5.61 -18.10 17.29
N TRP A 62 -6.34 -17.61 16.28
CA TRP A 62 -5.94 -16.47 15.45
C TRP A 62 -7.08 -15.45 15.47
N GLU A 63 -6.81 -14.24 15.97
CA GLU A 63 -7.83 -13.23 16.29
C GLU A 63 -7.62 -11.95 15.45
N PRO A 64 -7.95 -11.96 14.14
CA PRO A 64 -8.08 -10.71 13.40
C PRO A 64 -9.21 -9.87 14.02
N PHE A 65 -9.14 -8.55 13.89
CA PHE A 65 -10.15 -7.63 14.49
C PHE A 65 -11.58 -7.82 13.93
N THR A 66 -11.72 -8.52 12.80
CA THR A 66 -13.00 -8.92 12.22
C THR A 66 -12.85 -10.25 11.46
N SER A 67 -13.96 -10.95 11.22
CA SER A 67 -13.93 -12.24 10.52
C SER A 67 -14.14 -12.12 9.01
N VAL A 68 -13.58 -13.09 8.26
CA VAL A 68 -13.77 -13.22 6.80
C VAL A 68 -15.25 -13.27 6.42
N GLU A 69 -16.06 -13.99 7.22
CA GLU A 69 -17.51 -14.09 7.01
C GLU A 69 -18.22 -12.75 7.22
N SER A 70 -17.87 -12.02 8.28
CA SER A 70 -18.44 -10.69 8.58
C SER A 70 -18.18 -9.70 7.45
N VAL A 71 -16.98 -9.75 6.87
CA VAL A 71 -16.60 -8.93 5.71
C VAL A 71 -17.42 -9.31 4.49
N ARG A 72 -17.49 -10.60 4.13
CA ARG A 72 -18.28 -11.06 2.97
C ARG A 72 -19.76 -10.73 3.10
N ALA A 73 -20.31 -10.73 4.31
CA ALA A 73 -21.70 -10.34 4.56
C ALA A 73 -22.01 -8.88 4.23
N LYS A 74 -21.00 -8.01 4.08
CA LYS A 74 -21.16 -6.62 3.63
C LYS A 74 -21.31 -6.50 2.11
N PHE A 75 -21.05 -7.56 1.35
CA PHE A 75 -21.09 -7.55 -0.11
C PHE A 75 -22.43 -8.08 -0.65
N PRO A 76 -22.85 -7.64 -1.85
CA PRO A 76 -24.04 -8.20 -2.49
C PRO A 76 -23.93 -9.73 -2.66
N LYS A 77 -25.03 -10.47 -2.48
CA LYS A 77 -25.04 -11.94 -2.48
C LYS A 77 -24.45 -12.61 -3.74
N HIS A 78 -24.47 -11.91 -4.88
CA HIS A 78 -23.93 -12.41 -6.15
C HIS A 78 -22.42 -12.16 -6.30
N GLN A 79 -21.78 -11.57 -5.29
CA GLN A 79 -20.38 -11.24 -5.28
C GLN A 79 -19.69 -11.80 -4.05
N LYS A 80 -18.53 -12.38 -4.28
CA LYS A 80 -17.67 -12.89 -3.23
C LYS A 80 -16.29 -12.28 -3.42
N PRO A 81 -15.94 -11.20 -2.70
CA PRO A 81 -14.57 -10.70 -2.75
C PRO A 81 -13.64 -11.73 -2.12
N ALA A 82 -12.38 -11.72 -2.56
CA ALA A 82 -11.31 -12.36 -1.82
C ALA A 82 -11.07 -11.57 -0.52
N VAL A 83 -11.01 -12.25 0.62
CA VAL A 83 -10.67 -11.62 1.90
C VAL A 83 -9.33 -12.16 2.37
N MET A 84 -8.37 -11.26 2.50
CA MET A 84 -6.98 -11.55 2.85
C MET A 84 -6.64 -10.94 4.20
N ILE A 85 -5.59 -11.41 4.85
CA ILE A 85 -5.10 -10.85 6.10
C ILE A 85 -3.70 -10.29 5.88
N ALA A 86 -3.48 -9.02 6.22
CA ALA A 86 -2.15 -8.42 6.19
C ALA A 86 -1.39 -8.70 7.48
N ILE A 87 -0.10 -8.99 7.35
CA ILE A 87 0.83 -9.14 8.47
C ILE A 87 1.83 -7.99 8.42
N GLY A 88 2.01 -7.31 9.55
CA GLY A 88 3.00 -6.23 9.68
C GLY A 88 2.38 -4.83 9.74
N GLY A 89 2.80 -3.99 8.80
CA GLY A 89 2.55 -2.55 8.75
C GLY A 89 3.62 -1.74 9.48
N TRP A 90 3.51 -0.42 9.38
CA TRP A 90 4.45 0.53 9.95
C TRP A 90 4.81 0.22 11.41
N SER A 91 6.11 0.21 11.70
CA SER A 91 6.73 -0.14 12.99
C SER A 91 6.72 -1.63 13.38
N ASP A 92 6.17 -2.56 12.57
CA ASP A 92 6.13 -4.00 12.89
C ASP A 92 7.10 -4.84 12.04
N THR A 93 8.40 -4.64 12.26
CA THR A 93 9.48 -5.35 11.53
C THR A 93 10.07 -6.55 12.27
N ASN A 94 9.97 -6.60 13.60
CA ASN A 94 10.77 -7.53 14.41
C ASN A 94 10.47 -9.01 14.13
N GLY A 95 9.20 -9.37 13.93
CA GLY A 95 8.81 -10.75 13.63
C GLY A 95 9.32 -11.20 12.26
N PHE A 96 9.32 -10.30 11.28
CA PHE A 96 9.89 -10.57 9.96
C PHE A 96 11.39 -10.78 10.00
N SER A 97 12.14 -9.89 10.65
CA SER A 97 13.60 -10.04 10.80
C SER A 97 13.93 -11.34 11.52
N ALA A 98 13.25 -11.66 12.62
CA ALA A 98 13.46 -12.91 13.34
C ALA A 98 13.15 -14.16 12.48
N ALA A 99 12.08 -14.13 11.69
CA ALA A 99 11.71 -15.22 10.80
C ALA A 99 12.73 -15.39 9.66
N ALA A 100 13.14 -14.30 9.01
CA ALA A 100 13.99 -14.32 7.83
C ALA A 100 15.42 -14.80 8.12
N ALA A 101 15.92 -14.59 9.34
CA ALA A 101 17.31 -14.83 9.76
C ALA A 101 17.79 -16.28 9.64
N SER A 102 16.89 -17.27 9.60
CA SER A 102 17.28 -18.69 9.46
C SER A 102 16.26 -19.49 8.66
N GLN A 103 16.68 -20.61 8.07
CA GLN A 103 15.76 -21.50 7.36
C GLN A 103 14.66 -22.06 8.27
N MET A 104 15.00 -22.43 9.50
CA MET A 104 14.03 -22.91 10.49
C MET A 104 13.02 -21.81 10.85
N GLY A 105 13.49 -20.57 11.04
CA GLY A 105 12.63 -19.41 11.30
C GLY A 105 11.64 -19.17 10.16
N ARG A 106 12.10 -19.19 8.92
CA ARG A 106 11.25 -19.01 7.74
C ARG A 106 10.18 -20.09 7.63
N LYS A 107 10.55 -21.36 7.85
CA LYS A 107 9.60 -22.48 7.84
C LYS A 107 8.57 -22.40 8.96
N ALA A 108 8.99 -22.01 10.17
CA ALA A 108 8.07 -21.82 11.29
C ALA A 108 7.06 -20.70 10.98
N PHE A 109 7.54 -19.56 10.50
CA PHE A 109 6.69 -18.43 10.10
C PHE A 109 5.70 -18.85 8.99
N ALA A 110 6.19 -19.49 7.93
CA ALA A 110 5.37 -20.00 6.84
C ALA A 110 4.28 -20.99 7.31
N GLY A 111 4.63 -21.92 8.20
CA GLY A 111 3.67 -22.85 8.80
C GLY A 111 2.61 -22.13 9.63
N ASN A 112 2.97 -21.09 10.37
CA ASN A 112 2.05 -20.28 11.14
C ASN A 112 1.14 -19.42 10.24
N VAL A 113 1.65 -18.90 9.11
CA VAL A 113 0.82 -18.24 8.09
C VAL A 113 -0.22 -19.21 7.55
N LYS A 114 0.18 -20.44 7.20
CA LYS A 114 -0.77 -21.48 6.77
C LYS A 114 -1.83 -21.76 7.83
N ALA A 115 -1.43 -21.95 9.09
CA ALA A 115 -2.35 -22.21 10.20
C ALA A 115 -3.36 -21.07 10.40
N MET A 116 -2.92 -19.82 10.26
CA MET A 116 -3.79 -18.65 10.31
C MET A 116 -4.81 -18.64 9.16
N LEU A 117 -4.39 -18.92 7.94
CA LEU A 117 -5.28 -18.99 6.77
C LEU A 117 -6.32 -20.11 6.91
N ASP A 118 -5.91 -21.27 7.42
CA ASP A 118 -6.80 -22.42 7.66
C ASP A 118 -7.83 -22.10 8.76
N PHE A 119 -7.39 -21.44 9.85
CA PHE A 119 -8.26 -21.07 10.98
C PHE A 119 -9.30 -20.00 10.61
N THR A 120 -8.86 -18.95 9.92
CA THR A 120 -9.71 -17.79 9.58
C THR A 120 -10.53 -17.99 8.31
N ASN A 121 -10.22 -19.03 7.53
CA ASN A 121 -10.76 -19.26 6.20
C ASN A 121 -10.50 -18.08 5.22
N ALA A 122 -9.40 -17.34 5.44
CA ALA A 122 -8.97 -16.27 4.55
C ALA A 122 -8.50 -16.84 3.21
N ASP A 123 -8.75 -16.09 2.13
CA ASP A 123 -8.39 -16.47 0.76
C ASP A 123 -6.89 -16.25 0.48
N GLY A 124 -6.21 -15.48 1.32
CA GLY A 124 -4.81 -15.17 1.13
C GLY A 124 -4.18 -14.32 2.24
N VAL A 125 -2.90 -14.04 2.06
CA VAL A 125 -2.09 -13.22 2.96
C VAL A 125 -1.46 -12.06 2.21
N ASP A 126 -1.40 -10.89 2.83
CA ASP A 126 -0.63 -9.74 2.35
C ASP A 126 0.57 -9.52 3.28
N ILE A 127 1.77 -9.43 2.70
CA ILE A 127 3.01 -9.25 3.46
C ILE A 127 3.38 -7.76 3.44
N ASP A 128 3.26 -7.11 4.59
CA ASP A 128 3.54 -5.69 4.74
C ASP A 128 4.75 -5.49 5.67
N TRP A 129 5.94 -5.84 5.16
CA TRP A 129 7.21 -5.61 5.86
C TRP A 129 7.74 -4.24 5.45
N GLU A 130 7.79 -3.31 6.42
CA GLU A 130 8.24 -1.92 6.20
C GLU A 130 9.59 -1.58 6.87
N TYR A 131 10.74 -1.62 6.17
CA TYR A 131 10.99 -2.34 4.91
C TYR A 131 12.15 -3.32 5.10
N PRO A 132 12.23 -4.42 4.33
CA PRO A 132 13.43 -5.24 4.30
C PRO A 132 14.64 -4.35 4.03
N GLY A 133 15.74 -4.51 4.76
CA GLY A 133 16.97 -3.75 4.49
C GLY A 133 17.04 -2.39 5.19
N GLY A 134 15.93 -1.87 5.74
CA GLY A 134 15.93 -0.66 6.54
C GLY A 134 14.93 0.41 6.09
N ASN A 135 15.19 1.67 6.45
CA ASN A 135 14.28 2.81 6.28
C ASN A 135 12.87 2.65 6.90
N GLY A 136 12.63 1.64 7.75
CA GLY A 136 11.43 1.56 8.59
C GLY A 136 11.41 2.62 9.69
N GLU A 137 10.43 2.56 10.59
CA GLU A 137 10.33 3.49 11.74
C GLU A 137 11.64 3.56 12.56
N ASP A 138 12.38 2.46 12.65
CA ASP A 138 13.59 2.32 13.45
C ASP A 138 14.90 2.71 12.76
N TYR A 139 14.84 3.35 11.58
CA TYR A 139 16.03 3.59 10.73
C TYR A 139 17.11 4.50 11.34
N LYS A 140 16.79 5.25 12.40
CA LYS A 140 17.76 6.07 13.16
C LYS A 140 18.33 5.31 14.36
N GLN A 141 17.70 4.22 14.76
CA GLN A 141 18.13 3.33 15.84
C GLN A 141 18.93 2.15 15.30
N ILE A 142 18.53 1.62 14.15
CA ILE A 142 19.16 0.51 13.45
C ILE A 142 19.51 0.96 12.04
N THR A 143 20.79 0.88 11.69
CA THR A 143 21.27 1.34 10.39
C THR A 143 20.86 0.38 9.26
N ASN A 144 20.73 0.91 8.04
CA ASN A 144 20.47 0.06 6.86
C ASN A 144 21.59 -0.99 6.66
N SER A 145 22.83 -0.72 7.06
CA SER A 145 23.91 -1.71 7.00
C SER A 145 23.63 -2.94 7.86
N GLU A 146 23.07 -2.75 9.07
CA GLU A 146 22.73 -3.85 9.99
C GLU A 146 21.57 -4.70 9.47
N LYS A 147 20.69 -4.12 8.65
CA LYS A 147 19.53 -4.79 8.04
C LYS A 147 19.74 -5.26 6.61
N SER A 148 20.84 -4.89 5.96
CA SER A 148 21.08 -5.15 4.53
C SER A 148 20.94 -6.62 4.10
N TRP A 149 21.16 -7.57 5.01
CA TRP A 149 20.98 -9.01 4.77
C TRP A 149 19.51 -9.40 4.54
N GLU A 150 18.55 -8.61 5.03
CA GLU A 150 17.10 -8.84 4.89
C GLU A 150 16.67 -8.77 3.42
N VAL A 151 17.35 -7.96 2.59
CA VAL A 151 17.08 -7.83 1.15
C VAL A 151 17.21 -9.17 0.42
N GLU A 152 18.21 -9.98 0.81
CA GLU A 152 18.44 -11.33 0.26
C GLU A 152 17.62 -12.41 0.96
N ALA A 153 17.14 -12.13 2.19
CA ALA A 153 16.36 -13.07 2.99
C ALA A 153 14.87 -12.99 2.69
N TYR A 154 14.36 -11.82 2.29
CA TYR A 154 12.96 -11.58 1.99
C TYR A 154 12.38 -12.52 0.92
N PRO A 155 12.94 -12.64 -0.29
CA PRO A 155 12.42 -13.58 -1.29
C PRO A 155 12.46 -15.05 -0.80
N LYS A 156 13.42 -15.42 0.06
CA LYS A 156 13.47 -16.77 0.66
C LYS A 156 12.34 -16.98 1.67
N LEU A 157 11.95 -15.95 2.41
CA LEU A 157 10.79 -16.00 3.30
C LEU A 157 9.50 -16.14 2.48
N LEU A 158 9.36 -15.35 1.42
CA LEU A 158 8.21 -15.45 0.51
C LEU A 158 8.11 -16.84 -0.14
N ALA A 159 9.25 -17.43 -0.53
CA ALA A 159 9.29 -18.78 -1.08
C ALA A 159 8.77 -19.84 -0.11
N GLU A 160 9.20 -19.79 1.16
CA GLU A 160 8.76 -20.74 2.20
C GLU A 160 7.26 -20.54 2.51
N ILE A 161 6.78 -19.29 2.57
CA ILE A 161 5.34 -18.99 2.75
C ILE A 161 4.54 -19.57 1.59
N ARG A 162 4.93 -19.29 0.34
CA ARG A 162 4.26 -19.84 -0.85
C ARG A 162 4.23 -21.36 -0.83
N ALA A 163 5.34 -22.01 -0.48
CA ALA A 163 5.41 -23.47 -0.37
C ALA A 163 4.44 -24.03 0.68
N ALA A 164 4.25 -23.33 1.80
CA ALA A 164 3.36 -23.76 2.88
C ALA A 164 1.87 -23.53 2.56
N ILE A 165 1.51 -22.40 1.97
CA ILE A 165 0.11 -22.04 1.70
C ILE A 165 -0.43 -22.65 0.40
N GLY A 166 0.45 -23.10 -0.49
CA GLY A 166 0.10 -23.70 -1.78
C GLY A 166 -0.18 -22.67 -2.89
N PRO A 167 -0.45 -23.15 -4.11
CA PRO A 167 -0.68 -22.28 -5.27
C PRO A 167 -2.05 -21.60 -5.27
N ASP A 168 -3.04 -22.16 -4.56
CA ASP A 168 -4.44 -21.69 -4.62
C ASP A 168 -4.72 -20.50 -3.69
N LYS A 169 -3.90 -20.29 -2.66
CA LYS A 169 -4.03 -19.13 -1.76
C LYS A 169 -3.40 -17.90 -2.41
N ILE A 170 -4.04 -16.76 -2.26
CA ILE A 170 -3.52 -15.49 -2.77
C ILE A 170 -2.38 -15.01 -1.86
N MET A 171 -1.30 -14.52 -2.44
CA MET A 171 -0.20 -13.88 -1.71
C MET A 171 0.16 -12.56 -2.37
N SER A 172 0.05 -11.47 -1.64
CA SER A 172 0.48 -10.15 -2.09
C SER A 172 1.49 -9.53 -1.14
N ALA A 173 2.07 -8.41 -1.54
CA ALA A 173 2.89 -7.59 -0.66
C ALA A 173 2.58 -6.10 -0.87
N ALA A 174 2.48 -5.36 0.23
CA ALA A 174 2.60 -3.91 0.24
C ALA A 174 4.08 -3.54 0.16
N VAL A 175 4.43 -2.61 -0.73
CA VAL A 175 5.83 -2.27 -1.03
C VAL A 175 6.01 -0.74 -1.16
N PRO A 176 7.18 -0.17 -0.81
CA PRO A 176 7.38 1.26 -0.70
C PRO A 176 7.17 2.00 -2.04
N GLY A 177 6.66 3.23 -1.98
CA GLY A 177 6.54 4.10 -3.15
C GLY A 177 7.73 5.05 -3.38
N LYS A 178 8.49 5.41 -2.33
CA LYS A 178 9.60 6.36 -2.47
C LYS A 178 10.83 5.69 -3.11
N PRO A 179 11.48 6.29 -4.11
CA PRO A 179 12.66 5.70 -4.76
C PRO A 179 13.79 5.31 -3.80
N VAL A 180 14.03 6.11 -2.77
CA VAL A 180 15.07 5.82 -1.75
C VAL A 180 14.73 4.57 -0.93
N ASP A 181 13.45 4.33 -0.65
CA ASP A 181 13.00 3.17 0.11
C ASP A 181 12.94 1.92 -0.77
N ILE A 182 12.54 2.07 -2.04
CA ILE A 182 12.59 0.99 -3.05
C ILE A 182 14.03 0.47 -3.21
N GLN A 183 15.02 1.37 -3.31
CA GLN A 183 16.44 1.01 -3.46
C GLN A 183 17.03 0.29 -2.24
N VAL A 184 16.54 0.61 -1.04
CA VAL A 184 16.93 -0.08 0.19
C VAL A 184 16.29 -1.45 0.26
N ALA A 185 14.99 -1.54 -0.07
CA ALA A 185 14.22 -2.77 0.06
C ALA A 185 14.51 -3.82 -1.01
N PHE A 186 14.85 -3.40 -2.22
CA PHE A 186 14.92 -4.28 -3.37
C PHE A 186 16.13 -3.99 -4.27
N LYS A 187 16.80 -5.08 -4.65
CA LYS A 187 17.63 -5.14 -5.86
C LYS A 187 16.78 -5.72 -6.98
N LYS A 188 17.20 -5.52 -8.23
CA LYS A 188 16.52 -6.09 -9.39
C LYS A 188 16.38 -7.61 -9.28
N GLU A 189 17.43 -8.29 -8.82
CA GLU A 189 17.46 -9.75 -8.68
C GLU A 189 16.53 -10.23 -7.56
N THR A 190 16.58 -9.57 -6.39
CA THR A 190 15.75 -9.98 -5.24
C THR A 190 14.27 -9.69 -5.48
N LEU A 191 13.95 -8.60 -6.20
CA LEU A 191 12.59 -8.30 -6.64
C LEU A 191 12.09 -9.33 -7.66
N ALA A 192 12.94 -9.75 -8.61
CA ALA A 192 12.60 -10.80 -9.57
C ALA A 192 12.32 -12.14 -8.87
N GLU A 193 13.11 -12.51 -7.85
CA GLU A 193 12.83 -13.70 -7.04
C GLU A 193 11.53 -13.57 -6.24
N ALA A 194 11.27 -12.42 -5.59
CA ALA A 194 10.02 -12.17 -4.87
C ALA A 194 8.78 -12.30 -5.80
N THR A 195 8.89 -11.81 -7.04
CA THR A 195 7.82 -11.84 -8.05
C THR A 195 7.36 -13.24 -8.42
N LYS A 196 8.20 -14.26 -8.25
CA LYS A 196 7.85 -15.67 -8.50
C LYS A 196 6.86 -16.21 -7.47
N HIS A 197 6.82 -15.63 -6.28
CA HIS A 197 6.03 -16.11 -5.15
C HIS A 197 4.76 -15.29 -4.88
N LEU A 198 4.73 -14.05 -5.37
CA LEU A 198 3.62 -13.11 -5.18
C LEU A 198 2.69 -13.08 -6.39
N ASP A 199 1.38 -13.04 -6.14
CA ASP A 199 0.35 -12.87 -7.15
C ASP A 199 0.31 -11.41 -7.65
N PHE A 200 0.48 -10.45 -6.74
CA PHE A 200 0.53 -9.02 -7.07
C PHE A 200 1.21 -8.19 -5.97
N PHE A 201 1.53 -6.94 -6.32
CA PHE A 201 2.16 -5.94 -5.47
C PHE A 201 1.22 -4.74 -5.31
N ASN A 202 1.03 -4.32 -4.06
CA ASN A 202 0.37 -3.07 -3.70
C ASN A 202 1.45 -2.01 -3.48
N ILE A 203 1.77 -1.24 -4.53
CA ILE A 203 2.83 -0.22 -4.47
C ILE A 203 2.28 1.02 -3.78
N MET A 204 2.80 1.34 -2.59
CA MET A 204 2.34 2.43 -1.72
C MET A 204 2.69 3.80 -2.31
N THR A 205 1.99 4.19 -3.37
CA THR A 205 2.10 5.48 -4.07
C THR A 205 1.39 6.61 -3.30
N TYR A 206 1.63 6.62 -2.00
CA TYR A 206 1.22 7.61 -1.01
C TYR A 206 2.34 7.70 0.02
N ASP A 207 2.28 8.67 0.92
CA ASP A 207 3.38 8.98 1.86
C ASP A 207 4.73 9.29 1.18
N LEU A 208 4.64 9.71 -0.10
CA LEU A 208 5.78 10.11 -0.93
C LEU A 208 6.45 11.38 -0.41
N PHE A 209 5.69 12.17 0.37
CA PHE A 209 6.15 13.21 1.28
C PHE A 209 5.93 12.74 2.71
N ASN A 210 6.95 12.74 3.54
CA ASN A 210 6.84 12.40 4.95
C ASN A 210 7.79 13.26 5.80
N ARG A 211 7.80 13.01 7.12
CA ARG A 211 8.55 13.82 8.10
C ARG A 211 10.07 13.84 7.89
N ARG A 212 10.60 12.98 7.02
CA ARG A 212 12.04 12.89 6.69
C ARG A 212 12.44 13.86 5.59
N ASP A 213 11.49 14.37 4.83
CA ASP A 213 11.74 15.35 3.78
C ASP A 213 11.87 16.77 4.36
N ASN A 214 12.59 17.65 3.66
CA ASN A 214 12.89 19.01 4.13
C ASN A 214 12.23 20.11 3.28
N VAL A 215 11.47 19.72 2.27
CA VAL A 215 10.68 20.61 1.41
C VAL A 215 9.28 20.03 1.20
N THR A 216 8.31 20.92 1.06
CA THR A 216 6.91 20.62 0.78
C THR A 216 6.75 20.00 -0.60
N MET A 217 5.96 18.94 -0.69
CA MET A 217 5.60 18.27 -1.94
C MET A 217 4.31 17.47 -1.73
N HIS A 218 3.72 16.92 -2.78
CA HIS A 218 2.52 16.10 -2.62
C HIS A 218 2.85 14.73 -2.03
N HIS A 219 2.13 14.32 -0.97
CA HIS A 219 2.31 12.95 -0.45
C HIS A 219 1.74 11.89 -1.40
N THR A 220 0.88 12.30 -2.32
CA THR A 220 0.18 11.46 -3.30
C THR A 220 0.30 12.02 -4.73
N GLY A 221 1.35 12.79 -5.05
CA GLY A 221 1.52 13.42 -6.38
C GLY A 221 1.51 12.39 -7.53
N ILE A 222 0.93 12.75 -8.67
CA ILE A 222 0.92 11.97 -9.91
C ILE A 222 2.35 11.62 -10.36
N ASP A 223 3.26 12.59 -10.37
CA ASP A 223 4.61 12.44 -10.88
C ASP A 223 5.43 11.48 -10.01
N ASN A 224 5.39 11.65 -8.69
CA ASN A 224 6.07 10.71 -7.79
C ASN A 224 5.43 9.31 -7.80
N SER A 225 4.11 9.24 -7.98
CA SER A 225 3.42 7.95 -8.17
C SER A 225 3.86 7.26 -9.48
N LEU A 226 4.02 8.01 -10.57
CA LEU A 226 4.56 7.52 -11.84
C LEU A 226 5.98 7.00 -11.67
N ILE A 227 6.86 7.75 -11.00
CA ILE A 227 8.25 7.34 -10.73
C ILE A 227 8.27 6.03 -9.94
N ALA A 228 7.44 5.91 -8.90
CA ALA A 228 7.34 4.70 -8.10
C ALA A 228 6.96 3.49 -8.96
N ILE A 229 5.86 3.58 -9.71
CA ILE A 229 5.38 2.53 -10.61
C ILE A 229 6.45 2.16 -11.64
N ASP A 230 7.01 3.15 -12.34
CA ASP A 230 7.99 2.92 -13.39
C ASP A 230 9.27 2.27 -12.86
N THR A 231 9.68 2.59 -11.63
CA THR A 231 10.81 1.92 -10.97
C THR A 231 10.56 0.42 -10.82
N TYR A 232 9.37 0.00 -10.37
CA TYR A 232 9.03 -1.42 -10.26
C TYR A 232 8.98 -2.11 -11.64
N LEU A 233 8.36 -1.47 -12.64
CA LEU A 233 8.26 -2.03 -13.99
C LEU A 233 9.63 -2.17 -14.66
N MET A 234 10.50 -1.16 -14.53
CA MET A 234 11.87 -1.20 -15.05
C MET A 234 12.73 -2.27 -14.37
N ASN A 235 12.42 -2.58 -13.10
CA ASN A 235 13.06 -3.67 -12.36
C ASN A 235 12.42 -5.05 -12.61
N GLY A 236 11.48 -5.16 -13.55
CA GLY A 236 10.98 -6.43 -14.05
C GLY A 236 9.69 -6.93 -13.42
N ILE A 237 8.99 -6.12 -12.63
CA ILE A 237 7.61 -6.44 -12.23
C ILE A 237 6.71 -6.39 -13.46
N PRO A 238 5.99 -7.49 -13.80
CA PRO A 238 5.00 -7.46 -14.85
C PRO A 238 3.89 -6.45 -14.50
N PRO A 239 3.48 -5.55 -15.42
CA PRO A 239 2.45 -4.54 -15.12
C PRO A 239 1.14 -5.14 -14.59
N GLU A 240 0.74 -6.31 -15.08
CA GLU A 240 -0.43 -7.04 -14.65
C GLU A 240 -0.35 -7.54 -13.20
N LYS A 241 0.81 -7.48 -12.54
CA LYS A 241 1.00 -7.75 -11.11
C LYS A 241 1.10 -6.49 -10.26
N ALA A 242 1.22 -5.30 -10.86
CA ALA A 242 1.32 -4.05 -10.12
C ALA A 242 -0.06 -3.42 -9.89
N ASN A 243 -0.29 -2.90 -8.68
CA ASN A 243 -1.46 -2.10 -8.33
C ASN A 243 -1.01 -0.69 -7.90
N LEU A 244 -1.71 0.34 -8.39
CA LEU A 244 -1.53 1.73 -7.95
C LEU A 244 -2.29 1.99 -6.63
N GLY A 245 -1.64 2.65 -5.67
CA GLY A 245 -2.22 2.99 -4.37
C GLY A 245 -2.90 4.36 -4.32
N PHE A 246 -4.03 4.44 -3.62
CA PHE A 246 -4.76 5.67 -3.32
C PHE A 246 -4.84 5.86 -1.81
N ALA A 247 -4.51 7.07 -1.33
CA ALA A 247 -4.68 7.45 0.06
C ALA A 247 -6.08 8.01 0.29
N PHE A 248 -6.80 7.39 1.21
CA PHE A 248 -8.12 7.85 1.67
C PHE A 248 -7.97 8.69 2.94
N TYR A 249 -6.85 9.38 3.12
CA TYR A 249 -6.55 10.19 4.29
C TYR A 249 -5.82 11.48 3.89
N VAL A 250 -5.72 12.40 4.83
CA VAL A 250 -5.09 13.72 4.65
C VAL A 250 -3.76 13.77 5.37
N LYS A 251 -2.78 14.49 4.81
CA LYS A 251 -1.54 14.85 5.52
C LYS A 251 -1.32 16.35 5.62
N TRP A 252 -0.63 16.72 6.69
CA TRP A 252 -0.24 18.10 6.97
C TRP A 252 1.20 18.18 7.46
N TYR A 253 1.85 19.31 7.19
CA TYR A 253 3.27 19.55 7.45
C TYR A 253 3.49 21.02 7.78
N ARG A 254 4.20 21.33 8.85
CA ARG A 254 4.58 22.72 9.17
C ARG A 254 5.74 23.18 8.30
N THR A 255 5.70 24.44 7.89
CA THR A 255 6.75 25.07 7.07
C THR A 255 7.61 26.04 7.88
N ASP A 256 8.87 26.18 7.48
CA ASP A 256 9.83 27.13 8.07
C ASP A 256 10.02 28.31 7.13
N GLY A 257 9.03 29.21 7.10
CA GLY A 257 9.06 30.41 6.27
C GLY A 257 7.70 30.85 5.75
N ASP A 258 7.74 31.83 4.85
CA ASP A 258 6.62 32.23 3.99
C ASP A 258 6.73 31.46 2.67
N CYS A 259 5.73 30.64 2.37
CA CYS A 259 5.65 29.84 1.16
C CYS A 259 4.60 30.39 0.17
N SER A 260 4.12 31.63 0.36
CA SER A 260 3.04 32.22 -0.45
C SER A 260 3.34 32.25 -1.95
N GLN A 261 4.61 32.44 -2.33
CA GLN A 261 5.03 32.51 -3.72
C GLN A 261 5.35 31.14 -4.33
N VAL A 262 5.85 30.22 -3.50
CA VAL A 262 6.31 28.90 -3.92
C VAL A 262 5.87 27.86 -2.89
N PRO A 263 4.58 27.46 -2.88
CA PRO A 263 4.05 26.54 -1.86
C PRO A 263 4.61 25.12 -1.99
N ILE A 264 4.96 24.68 -3.20
CA ILE A 264 5.60 23.39 -3.49
C ILE A 264 7.11 23.62 -3.60
N GLY A 265 7.91 22.85 -2.86
CA GLY A 265 9.35 23.03 -2.74
C GLY A 265 9.77 24.00 -1.63
N CYS A 266 8.81 24.54 -0.87
CA CYS A 266 9.10 25.39 0.30
C CYS A 266 9.70 24.57 1.44
N LYS A 267 10.63 25.17 2.18
CA LYS A 267 11.29 24.55 3.33
C LYS A 267 10.29 24.17 4.44
N THR A 268 10.41 22.94 4.94
CA THR A 268 9.61 22.48 6.08
C THR A 268 10.23 22.92 7.41
N ALA A 269 9.42 22.89 8.47
CA ALA A 269 9.95 22.85 9.83
C ALA A 269 10.80 21.58 10.03
N LEU A 270 11.57 21.52 11.11
CA LEU A 270 12.23 20.28 11.53
C LEU A 270 11.15 19.32 12.08
N MET A 271 10.78 18.30 11.31
CA MET A 271 9.66 17.40 11.63
C MET A 271 10.08 16.11 12.35
N GLU A 272 11.35 15.75 12.23
CA GLU A 272 11.90 14.57 12.87
C GLU A 272 13.21 14.93 13.59
N ASP A 273 13.42 14.35 14.77
CA ASP A 273 14.67 14.50 15.50
C ASP A 273 15.82 13.88 14.68
N PRO A 274 16.84 14.67 14.29
CA PRO A 274 17.88 14.20 13.37
C PRO A 274 18.75 13.10 13.95
N ARG A 275 18.80 12.96 15.28
CA ARG A 275 19.58 11.95 16.00
C ARG A 275 18.75 10.72 16.31
N THR A 276 17.52 10.90 16.77
CA THR A 276 16.70 9.79 17.29
C THR A 276 15.61 9.32 16.34
N GLY A 277 15.28 10.06 15.27
CA GLY A 277 14.17 9.71 14.38
C GLY A 277 12.79 9.92 14.99
N LYS A 278 12.72 10.48 16.20
CA LYS A 278 11.45 10.74 16.89
C LYS A 278 10.65 11.81 16.15
N ASP A 279 9.34 11.57 16.01
CA ASP A 279 8.40 12.57 15.54
C ASP A 279 8.37 13.79 16.48
N LEU A 280 8.57 14.98 15.91
CA LEU A 280 8.57 16.27 16.62
C LEU A 280 7.19 16.93 16.64
N GLY A 281 6.14 16.26 16.13
CA GLY A 281 4.76 16.75 16.10
C GLY A 281 4.59 17.93 15.16
N GLN A 282 5.44 18.05 14.14
CA GLN A 282 5.38 19.13 13.13
C GLN A 282 4.76 18.66 11.81
N SER A 283 4.33 17.41 11.74
CA SER A 283 3.58 16.84 10.63
C SER A 283 2.64 15.75 11.15
N GLY A 284 1.65 15.38 10.36
CA GLY A 284 0.77 14.28 10.73
C GLY A 284 -0.18 13.87 9.62
N SER A 285 -1.05 12.93 9.96
CA SER A 285 -2.18 12.51 9.13
C SER A 285 -3.44 12.41 9.98
N PHE A 286 -4.60 12.44 9.33
CA PHE A 286 -5.84 11.98 9.94
C PHE A 286 -6.76 11.37 8.89
N SER A 287 -7.57 10.44 9.37
CA SER A 287 -8.73 9.90 8.66
C SER A 287 -9.84 10.94 8.60
N TRP A 288 -10.58 10.99 7.51
CA TRP A 288 -11.71 11.92 7.37
C TRP A 288 -12.84 11.65 8.38
N HIS A 289 -12.91 10.44 8.95
CA HIS A 289 -13.85 10.08 9.99
C HIS A 289 -13.42 10.49 11.39
N ASP A 290 -12.13 10.79 11.59
CA ASP A 290 -11.64 11.24 12.88
C ASP A 290 -12.00 12.71 13.09
N LYS A 291 -12.13 13.10 14.37
CA LYS A 291 -12.20 14.52 14.70
C LYS A 291 -10.88 15.16 14.33
N VAL A 292 -10.94 16.18 13.49
CA VAL A 292 -9.79 17.03 13.18
C VAL A 292 -9.23 17.59 14.50
N PRO A 293 -7.92 17.49 14.76
CA PRO A 293 -7.31 18.08 15.94
C PRO A 293 -7.68 19.55 16.06
N LYS A 294 -8.03 20.00 17.28
CA LYS A 294 -8.61 21.33 17.52
C LYS A 294 -7.72 22.47 17.00
N GLU A 295 -6.41 22.29 17.12
CA GLU A 295 -5.39 23.22 16.65
C GLU A 295 -5.31 23.32 15.12
N LEU A 296 -5.77 22.30 14.40
CA LEU A 296 -5.77 22.24 12.94
C LEU A 296 -7.13 22.58 12.31
N GLU A 297 -8.21 22.54 13.08
CA GLU A 297 -9.60 22.64 12.59
C GLU A 297 -9.84 23.87 11.69
N LYS A 298 -9.42 25.07 12.14
CA LYS A 298 -9.53 26.31 11.37
C LYS A 298 -8.74 26.24 10.06
N SER A 299 -7.51 25.74 10.12
CA SER A 299 -6.63 25.65 8.95
C SER A 299 -7.17 24.66 7.93
N PHE A 300 -7.57 23.48 8.38
CA PHE A 300 -8.10 22.45 7.52
C PHE A 300 -9.43 22.87 6.88
N HIS A 301 -10.33 23.51 7.62
CA HIS A 301 -11.54 24.08 7.04
C HIS A 301 -11.23 25.09 5.93
N THR A 302 -10.20 25.92 6.13
CA THR A 302 -9.74 26.86 5.11
C THR A 302 -9.15 26.12 3.90
N ALA A 303 -8.37 25.06 4.13
CA ALA A 303 -7.79 24.22 3.11
C ALA A 303 -8.85 23.59 2.19
N LEU A 304 -9.93 23.05 2.76
CA LEU A 304 -11.01 22.44 1.97
C LEU A 304 -11.67 23.43 0.99
N ASN A 305 -11.82 24.68 1.43
CA ASN A 305 -12.48 25.74 0.65
C ASN A 305 -11.55 26.43 -0.35
N ASN A 306 -10.23 26.42 -0.12
CA ASN A 306 -9.25 27.19 -0.89
C ASN A 306 -8.13 26.32 -1.48
N ARG A 307 -8.35 25.00 -1.58
CA ARG A 307 -7.36 24.08 -2.17
C ARG A 307 -6.93 24.53 -3.57
N GLU A 308 -5.68 24.24 -3.88
CA GLU A 308 -5.05 24.48 -5.16
C GLU A 308 -4.69 23.16 -5.84
N TRP A 309 -4.52 23.24 -7.16
CA TRP A 309 -4.13 22.13 -8.02
C TRP A 309 -3.03 22.62 -8.96
N ASP A 310 -1.88 21.95 -8.96
CA ASP A 310 -0.70 22.32 -9.76
C ASP A 310 -0.40 21.37 -10.93
N ASN A 311 -1.36 20.50 -11.28
CA ASN A 311 -1.23 19.39 -12.23
C ASN A 311 -0.47 18.16 -11.72
N ASP A 312 0.04 18.18 -10.49
CA ASP A 312 0.60 17.00 -9.83
C ASP A 312 -0.32 16.50 -8.70
N GLY A 313 -0.78 17.41 -7.84
CA GLY A 313 -1.57 17.05 -6.68
C GLY A 313 -2.45 18.19 -6.14
N ASN A 314 -3.36 17.83 -5.22
CA ASN A 314 -4.07 18.85 -4.45
C ASN A 314 -3.24 19.24 -3.24
N TYR A 315 -3.30 20.53 -2.92
CA TYR A 315 -2.68 21.07 -1.73
C TYR A 315 -3.37 22.33 -1.25
N TYR A 316 -2.97 22.80 -0.07
CA TYR A 316 -3.22 24.16 0.38
C TYR A 316 -2.08 24.58 1.31
N TRP A 317 -1.61 25.82 1.21
CA TRP A 317 -0.70 26.38 2.19
C TRP A 317 -1.38 27.49 2.99
N ASP A 318 -1.52 27.25 4.28
CA ASP A 318 -2.06 28.21 5.24
C ASP A 318 -0.95 29.17 5.69
N ALA A 319 -1.01 30.42 5.22
CA ALA A 319 -0.05 31.45 5.58
C ALA A 319 -0.11 31.88 7.05
N GLU A 320 -1.28 31.81 7.68
CA GLU A 320 -1.48 32.21 9.08
C GLU A 320 -0.88 31.17 10.02
N GLN A 321 -1.11 29.88 9.75
CA GLN A 321 -0.64 28.79 10.59
C GLN A 321 0.68 28.16 10.16
N LYS A 322 1.18 28.50 8.96
CA LYS A 322 2.34 27.91 8.30
C LYS A 322 2.21 26.39 8.16
N ILE A 323 1.06 25.96 7.65
CA ILE A 323 0.73 24.54 7.45
C ILE A 323 0.50 24.28 5.98
N PHE A 324 1.24 23.32 5.45
CA PHE A 324 1.03 22.75 4.13
C PHE A 324 0.18 21.50 4.24
N TRP A 325 -0.92 21.45 3.48
CA TRP A 325 -1.88 20.35 3.41
C TRP A 325 -1.75 19.62 2.08
N SER A 326 -1.86 18.29 2.08
CA SER A 326 -1.89 17.48 0.87
C SER A 326 -2.79 16.25 1.04
N TRP A 327 -3.61 15.97 0.03
CA TRP A 327 -4.51 14.83 -0.01
C TRP A 327 -4.97 14.52 -1.45
N ASP A 328 -5.49 13.32 -1.68
CA ASP A 328 -6.20 13.02 -2.93
C ASP A 328 -7.60 13.66 -2.94
N THR A 329 -8.06 14.14 -4.08
CA THR A 329 -9.48 14.49 -4.31
C THR A 329 -10.02 13.67 -5.47
N PRO A 330 -11.35 13.63 -5.69
CA PRO A 330 -11.90 12.99 -6.87
C PRO A 330 -11.26 13.46 -8.19
N ALA A 331 -10.90 14.75 -8.27
CA ALA A 331 -10.24 15.30 -9.45
C ALA A 331 -8.83 14.72 -9.64
N SER A 332 -8.00 14.63 -8.59
CA SER A 332 -6.67 14.01 -8.73
C SER A 332 -6.76 12.53 -9.08
N MET A 333 -7.72 11.82 -8.51
CA MET A 333 -7.93 10.39 -8.80
C MET A 333 -8.31 10.15 -10.27
N VAL A 334 -9.15 11.03 -10.83
CA VAL A 334 -9.56 10.98 -12.25
C VAL A 334 -8.37 11.15 -13.19
N GLU A 335 -7.38 11.97 -12.83
CA GLU A 335 -6.16 12.18 -13.62
C GLU A 335 -5.16 11.02 -13.48
N LYS A 336 -5.01 10.45 -12.28
CA LYS A 336 -4.10 9.30 -12.02
C LYS A 336 -4.44 8.07 -12.85
N PHE A 337 -5.72 7.75 -13.00
CA PHE A 337 -6.15 6.52 -13.70
C PHE A 337 -5.67 6.41 -15.16
N PRO A 338 -6.04 7.33 -16.06
CA PRO A 338 -5.60 7.27 -17.45
C PRO A 338 -4.08 7.48 -17.58
N THR A 339 -3.49 8.33 -16.74
CA THR A 339 -2.07 8.69 -16.80
C THR A 339 -1.16 7.55 -16.37
N ILE A 340 -1.55 6.80 -15.34
CA ILE A 340 -0.73 5.74 -14.74
C ILE A 340 -1.32 4.37 -15.07
N VAL A 341 -2.50 4.05 -14.52
CA VAL A 341 -3.11 2.71 -14.56
C VAL A 341 -3.28 2.23 -16.00
N LYS A 342 -4.00 3.02 -16.82
CA LYS A 342 -4.27 2.65 -18.22
C LYS A 342 -3.00 2.65 -19.06
N ARG A 343 -2.18 3.70 -18.96
CA ARG A 343 -0.99 3.89 -19.80
C ARG A 343 0.07 2.81 -19.55
N ARG A 344 0.24 2.38 -18.29
CA ARG A 344 1.17 1.32 -17.91
C ARG A 344 0.56 -0.08 -17.93
N LYS A 345 -0.74 -0.20 -18.21
CA LYS A 345 -1.48 -1.48 -18.23
C LYS A 345 -1.38 -2.20 -16.87
N LEU A 346 -1.51 -1.44 -15.79
CA LEU A 346 -1.46 -1.99 -14.44
C LEU A 346 -2.62 -2.97 -14.24
N GLY A 347 -2.35 -4.06 -13.53
CA GLY A 347 -3.37 -5.08 -13.28
C GLY A 347 -4.43 -4.67 -12.26
N GLY A 348 -4.24 -3.56 -11.55
CA GLY A 348 -5.24 -3.08 -10.61
C GLY A 348 -4.90 -1.80 -9.88
N VAL A 349 -5.68 -1.56 -8.84
CA VAL A 349 -5.56 -0.45 -7.89
C VAL A 349 -5.86 -0.93 -6.47
N PHE A 350 -5.36 -0.20 -5.49
CA PHE A 350 -5.75 -0.41 -4.10
C PHE A 350 -5.91 0.91 -3.35
N ALA A 351 -6.61 0.88 -2.21
CA ALA A 351 -6.77 2.05 -1.35
C ALA A 351 -6.48 1.76 0.12
N TRP A 352 -5.82 2.72 0.77
CA TRP A 352 -5.54 2.76 2.20
C TRP A 352 -6.26 3.96 2.85
N GLY A 353 -7.18 3.79 3.81
CA GLY A 353 -7.97 2.60 4.12
C GLY A 353 -9.47 2.89 3.93
N LEU A 354 -10.29 1.85 3.75
CA LEU A 354 -11.73 1.99 3.49
C LEU A 354 -12.44 2.82 4.56
N GLY A 355 -12.14 2.58 5.83
CA GLY A 355 -12.75 3.31 6.94
C GLY A 355 -12.20 4.72 7.15
N GLU A 356 -11.22 5.15 6.35
CA GLU A 356 -10.62 6.48 6.45
C GLU A 356 -11.22 7.47 5.45
N ASP A 357 -12.02 6.99 4.49
CA ASP A 357 -12.52 7.73 3.33
C ASP A 357 -13.28 9.03 3.70
N ALA A 358 -13.23 10.00 2.78
CA ALA A 358 -13.90 11.28 2.86
C ALA A 358 -15.40 11.16 3.01
N ASP A 359 -16.02 12.25 3.47
CA ASP A 359 -17.45 12.38 3.67
C ASP A 359 -18.28 11.76 2.54
N ALA A 360 -19.28 10.97 2.94
CA ALA A 360 -20.13 10.21 2.04
C ALA A 360 -19.37 9.22 1.12
N TYR A 361 -18.17 8.79 1.52
CA TYR A 361 -17.29 7.83 0.84
C TYR A 361 -16.96 8.25 -0.60
N LEU A 362 -16.55 9.52 -0.73
CA LEU A 362 -16.37 10.14 -2.04
C LEU A 362 -15.20 9.55 -2.83
N HIS A 363 -14.08 9.16 -2.18
CA HIS A 363 -12.97 8.53 -2.90
C HIS A 363 -13.33 7.12 -3.35
N LEU A 364 -14.00 6.32 -2.51
CA LEU A 364 -14.50 5.00 -2.89
C LEU A 364 -15.48 5.08 -4.07
N LYS A 365 -16.45 5.99 -4.04
CA LYS A 365 -17.38 6.20 -5.16
C LYS A 365 -16.66 6.58 -6.45
N THR A 366 -15.66 7.45 -6.35
CA THR A 366 -14.83 7.87 -7.48
C THR A 366 -14.04 6.70 -8.04
N LEU A 367 -13.39 5.93 -7.18
CA LEU A 367 -12.56 4.79 -7.54
C LEU A 367 -13.39 3.65 -8.15
N ASN A 368 -14.59 3.38 -7.64
CA ASN A 368 -15.58 2.51 -8.28
C ASN A 368 -15.90 2.94 -9.73
N ALA A 369 -16.18 4.23 -9.94
CA ALA A 369 -16.49 4.75 -11.27
C ALA A 369 -15.30 4.62 -12.23
N LEU A 370 -14.10 4.92 -11.77
CA LEU A 370 -12.86 4.79 -12.54
C LEU A 370 -12.55 3.31 -12.87
N PHE A 371 -12.70 2.42 -11.89
CA PHE A 371 -12.49 0.99 -12.09
C PHE A 371 -13.41 0.44 -13.19
N ARG A 372 -14.73 0.71 -13.12
CA ARG A 372 -15.68 0.32 -14.18
C ARG A 372 -15.31 0.90 -15.54
N LYS A 373 -14.88 2.15 -15.58
CA LYS A 373 -14.54 2.84 -16.84
C LYS A 373 -13.29 2.28 -17.51
N TYR A 374 -12.27 1.89 -16.75
CA TYR A 374 -10.94 1.61 -17.28
C TYR A 374 -10.47 0.16 -17.15
N LEU A 375 -10.93 -0.57 -16.13
CA LEU A 375 -10.44 -1.91 -15.78
C LEU A 375 -11.53 -2.99 -15.84
N LYS A 376 -12.80 -2.60 -15.94
CA LYS A 376 -13.93 -3.50 -16.20
C LYS A 376 -14.82 -2.97 -17.34
N PRO A 377 -14.27 -2.66 -18.53
CA PRO A 377 -15.09 -2.24 -19.65
C PRO A 377 -16.03 -3.39 -20.04
N TYR A 378 -17.31 -3.06 -20.21
CA TYR A 378 -18.42 -3.97 -20.51
C TYR A 378 -18.14 -4.96 -21.65
#